data_AF-A0A2J8VGZ1-F1
#
_entry.id   AF-A0A2J8VGZ1-F1
#
_cell.length_a   1.000
_cell.length_b   1.000
_cell.length_c   1.000
_cell.angle_alpha   90.00
_cell.angle_beta   90.00
_cell.angle_gamma   90.00
#
_symmetry.space_group_name_H-M   'P 1'
#
loop_
_entity.id
_entity.type
_entity.pdbx_description
1 polymer ?
#
loop_
_entity_poly.entity_id
_entity_poly.type
_entity_poly.pdbx_seq_one_letter_code
_entity_poly.pdbx_strand_id
1 'polypeptide(L)'
;MPGWLTLSTLCRFLLWAFTIFHKAQGDPASHPGPHYLLPPIHEVIHSHRGATATLPCVLGTTPPSYKVRWSKVEPGELRETLILITNGLHARGYGPLGGRARMRRGHRLDASLVIAGVRLEDEGRYRCELINGIEDESVALTLSLEGVVFPYQPSRGRYQFNYYEAKQACEEQDGRLATYSQLYQ
;
A
#
# COMPACT_ATOMS: atom_id res chain seq x y z
N MET A 1 14.66 -0.10 -76.59
CA MET A 1 14.62 -1.53 -76.22
C MET A 1 15.08 -1.64 -74.78
N PRO A 2 14.32 -2.34 -73.92
CA PRO A 2 13.94 -1.81 -72.61
C PRO A 2 15.04 -1.99 -71.57
N GLY A 3 15.43 -0.86 -70.97
CA GLY A 3 16.33 -0.80 -69.82
C GLY A 3 15.61 -1.19 -68.53
N TRP A 4 16.34 -1.91 -67.69
CA TRP A 4 15.89 -2.43 -66.41
C TRP A 4 15.49 -1.31 -65.44
N LEU A 5 14.25 -1.39 -64.96
CA LEU A 5 13.78 -0.60 -63.83
C LEU A 5 14.49 -1.12 -62.56
N THR A 6 15.41 -0.30 -62.05
CA THR A 6 16.05 -0.52 -60.75
C THR A 6 15.03 -0.26 -59.64
N LEU A 7 14.98 -1.14 -58.64
CA LEU A 7 14.05 -1.15 -57.50
C LEU A 7 14.15 0.06 -56.54
N SER A 8 14.79 1.17 -56.95
CA SER A 8 15.19 2.27 -56.06
C SER A 8 14.16 3.41 -55.96
N THR A 9 13.08 3.38 -56.73
CA THR A 9 12.11 4.49 -56.86
C THR A 9 10.74 4.22 -56.24
N LEU A 10 10.62 3.25 -55.33
CA LEU A 10 9.44 3.08 -54.46
C LEU A 10 9.67 3.54 -53.01
N CYS A 11 10.91 3.91 -52.64
CA CYS A 11 11.27 4.30 -51.27
C CYS A 11 11.41 5.82 -51.08
N ARG A 12 10.70 6.64 -51.86
CA ARG A 12 10.71 8.11 -51.71
C ARG A 12 9.32 8.78 -51.66
N PHE A 13 8.24 8.01 -51.71
CA PHE A 13 6.86 8.55 -51.55
C PHE A 13 6.23 8.27 -50.17
N LEU A 14 6.96 7.71 -49.21
CA LEU A 14 6.47 7.48 -47.84
C LEU A 14 7.09 8.40 -46.78
N LEU A 15 7.84 9.44 -47.18
CA LEU A 15 8.56 10.33 -46.27
C LEU A 15 7.97 11.75 -46.15
N TRP A 16 6.80 12.02 -46.73
CA TRP A 16 6.12 13.33 -46.61
C TRP A 16 4.64 13.25 -46.20
N ALA A 17 4.26 12.18 -45.51
CA ALA A 17 2.98 12.09 -44.79
C ALA A 17 3.15 11.80 -43.29
N PHE A 18 4.38 11.94 -42.75
CA PHE A 18 4.70 11.63 -41.35
C PHE A 18 5.13 12.85 -40.50
N THR A 19 4.88 14.08 -40.97
CA THR A 19 5.28 15.31 -40.25
C THR A 19 4.15 16.29 -39.95
N ILE A 20 2.89 15.85 -39.99
CA ILE A 20 1.75 16.62 -39.46
C ILE A 20 0.80 15.70 -38.69
N PHE A 21 1.32 14.95 -37.72
CA PHE A 21 0.54 14.46 -36.58
C PHE A 21 1.49 14.31 -35.38
N HIS A 22 2.28 15.35 -35.13
CA HIS A 22 2.78 15.62 -33.80
C HIS A 22 1.80 16.59 -33.15
N LYS A 23 1.45 16.26 -31.90
CA LYS A 23 0.75 17.13 -30.95
C LYS A 23 -0.78 17.13 -31.03
N ALA A 24 -1.37 16.01 -30.66
CA ALA A 24 -2.65 15.99 -29.96
C ALA A 24 -2.69 14.86 -28.92
N GLN A 25 -1.61 14.69 -28.15
CA GLN A 25 -1.76 14.09 -26.82
C GLN A 25 -2.28 15.23 -25.96
N GLY A 26 -3.61 15.39 -25.91
CA GLY A 26 -4.22 16.20 -24.88
C GLY A 26 -3.72 15.69 -23.54
N ASP A 27 -3.30 16.62 -22.68
CA ASP A 27 -3.21 16.32 -21.25
C ASP A 27 -4.48 15.56 -20.85
N PRO A 28 -4.38 14.44 -20.11
CA PRO A 28 -5.58 13.84 -19.56
C PRO A 28 -6.26 14.94 -18.76
N ALA A 29 -7.42 15.38 -19.25
CA ALA A 29 -8.20 16.41 -18.60
C ALA A 29 -8.40 15.95 -17.16
N SER A 30 -7.84 16.70 -16.21
CA SER A 30 -8.16 16.58 -14.79
C SER A 30 -9.65 16.88 -14.70
N HIS A 31 -10.47 15.83 -14.71
CA HIS A 31 -11.88 15.94 -14.44
C HIS A 31 -11.96 16.23 -12.93
N PRO A 32 -12.45 17.40 -12.50
CA PRO A 32 -12.65 17.68 -11.09
C PRO A 32 -13.93 16.96 -10.65
N GLY A 33 -13.87 15.63 -10.64
CA GLY A 33 -14.85 14.79 -9.97
C GLY A 33 -14.79 15.04 -8.47
N PRO A 34 -15.88 14.77 -7.73
CA PRO A 34 -15.85 14.86 -6.28
C PRO A 34 -14.89 13.82 -5.71
N HIS A 35 -13.78 14.26 -5.13
CA HIS A 35 -12.89 13.38 -4.36
C HIS A 35 -13.64 12.79 -3.17
N TYR A 36 -13.93 11.49 -3.21
CA TYR A 36 -14.66 10.77 -2.18
C TYR A 36 -13.79 10.42 -0.97
N LEU A 37 -12.50 10.17 -1.17
CA LEU A 37 -11.55 9.84 -0.10
C LEU A 37 -10.74 11.06 0.32
N LEU A 38 -10.63 11.23 1.64
CA LEU A 38 -9.73 12.24 2.22
C LEU A 38 -8.31 11.70 2.28
N PRO A 39 -7.29 12.52 1.99
CA PRO A 39 -5.90 12.12 2.15
C PRO A 39 -5.59 11.82 3.63
N PRO A 40 -4.74 10.83 3.91
CA PRO A 40 -4.38 10.49 5.29
C PRO A 40 -3.57 11.62 5.93
N ILE A 41 -3.89 11.96 7.17
CA ILE A 41 -3.13 12.97 7.95
C ILE A 41 -1.70 12.47 8.21
N HIS A 42 -1.55 11.17 8.44
CA HIS A 42 -0.27 10.50 8.65
C HIS A 42 -0.11 9.39 7.62
N GLU A 43 0.96 9.46 6.82
CA GLU A 43 1.29 8.42 5.85
C GLU A 43 1.86 7.16 6.51
N VAL A 44 2.40 7.31 7.73
CA VAL A 44 2.93 6.21 8.55
C VAL A 44 2.20 6.17 9.88
N ILE A 45 1.67 5.00 10.21
CA ILE A 45 1.02 4.71 11.48
C ILE A 45 1.96 3.82 12.29
N HIS A 46 2.42 4.35 13.41
CA HIS A 46 3.26 3.61 14.34
C HIS A 46 2.40 2.78 15.31
N SER A 47 2.85 1.55 15.58
CA SER A 47 2.21 0.63 16.52
C SER A 47 3.28 -0.25 17.15
N HIS A 48 2.91 -1.04 18.16
CA HIS A 48 3.75 -2.09 18.71
C HIS A 48 3.08 -3.46 18.55
N ARG A 49 3.87 -4.53 18.70
CA ARG A 49 3.37 -5.90 18.66
C ARG A 49 2.34 -6.14 19.76
N GLY A 50 1.29 -6.90 19.46
CA GLY A 50 0.17 -7.19 20.35
C GLY A 50 -0.85 -6.06 20.48
N ALA A 51 -0.53 -4.84 20.01
CA ALA A 51 -1.44 -3.70 20.06
C ALA A 51 -2.63 -3.87 19.11
N THR A 52 -3.60 -2.96 19.24
CA THR A 52 -4.63 -2.74 18.23
C THR A 52 -4.26 -1.49 17.42
N ALA A 53 -4.01 -1.66 16.12
CA ALA A 53 -3.73 -0.56 15.21
C ALA A 53 -4.98 -0.13 14.45
N THR A 54 -5.13 1.16 14.19
CA THR A 54 -6.19 1.72 13.35
C THR A 54 -5.57 2.42 12.15
N LEU A 55 -5.88 1.94 10.95
CA LEU A 55 -5.42 2.49 9.69
C LEU A 55 -6.50 3.43 9.15
N PRO A 56 -6.25 4.76 9.09
CA PRO A 56 -7.28 5.73 8.75
C PRO A 56 -7.70 5.63 7.28
N CYS A 57 -9.00 5.63 7.03
CA CYS A 57 -9.58 5.87 5.72
C CYS A 57 -10.93 6.56 5.91
N VAL A 58 -11.04 7.80 5.47
CA VAL A 58 -12.21 8.65 5.75
C VAL A 58 -12.79 9.15 4.44
N LEU A 59 -14.10 9.01 4.30
CA LEU A 59 -14.84 9.52 3.16
C LEU A 59 -15.15 11.00 3.37
N GLY A 60 -14.81 11.86 2.42
CA GLY A 60 -15.24 13.27 2.41
C GLY A 60 -16.73 13.40 2.11
N THR A 61 -17.23 12.54 1.22
CA THR A 61 -18.65 12.44 0.85
C THR A 61 -18.99 10.98 0.55
N THR A 62 -20.25 10.59 0.75
CA THR A 62 -20.71 9.22 0.52
C THR A 62 -21.30 9.09 -0.87
N PRO A 63 -20.73 8.27 -1.78
CA PRO A 63 -21.38 7.95 -3.05
C PRO A 63 -22.72 7.21 -2.82
N PRO A 64 -23.68 7.28 -3.76
CA PRO A 64 -24.98 6.60 -3.63
C PRO A 64 -24.85 5.07 -3.45
N SER A 65 -23.87 4.45 -4.11
CA SER A 65 -23.53 3.05 -3.97
C SER A 65 -22.01 2.93 -4.02
N TYR A 66 -21.42 2.26 -3.03
CA TYR A 66 -19.98 2.08 -2.98
C TYR A 66 -19.60 0.83 -2.19
N LYS A 67 -18.36 0.39 -2.41
CA LYS A 67 -17.67 -0.58 -1.58
C LYS A 67 -16.33 0.01 -1.18
N VAL A 68 -15.88 -0.29 0.02
CA VAL A 68 -14.50 -0.05 0.44
C VAL A 68 -13.79 -1.38 0.52
N ARG A 69 -12.63 -1.45 -0.13
CA ARG A 69 -11.71 -2.58 -0.13
C ARG A 69 -10.46 -2.19 0.62
N TRP A 70 -10.09 -3.01 1.59
CA TRP A 70 -8.80 -2.94 2.27
C TRP A 70 -7.91 -4.08 1.80
N SER A 71 -6.69 -3.74 1.41
CA SER A 71 -5.66 -4.71 1.01
C SER A 71 -4.31 -4.38 1.64
N LYS A 72 -3.47 -5.40 1.79
CA LYS A 72 -2.04 -5.25 2.07
C LYS A 72 -1.29 -5.29 0.74
N VAL A 73 -0.49 -4.27 0.48
CA VAL A 73 0.31 -4.13 -0.74
C VAL A 73 1.63 -4.86 -0.52
N GLU A 74 1.99 -5.76 -1.43
CA GLU A 74 3.28 -6.44 -1.38
C GLU A 74 4.42 -5.49 -1.74
N PRO A 75 5.65 -5.75 -1.26
CA PRO A 75 6.82 -4.98 -1.68
C PRO A 75 6.94 -4.90 -3.21
N GLY A 76 7.13 -3.69 -3.73
CA GLY A 76 7.18 -3.45 -5.19
C GLY A 76 5.83 -3.29 -5.87
N GLU A 77 4.72 -3.28 -5.12
CA GLU A 77 3.34 -3.02 -5.61
C GLU A 77 2.84 -3.98 -6.70
N LEU A 78 3.48 -5.13 -6.88
CA LEU A 78 3.12 -6.09 -7.93
C LEU A 78 1.86 -6.89 -7.58
N ARG A 79 1.50 -6.97 -6.31
CA ARG A 79 0.37 -7.76 -5.83
C ARG A 79 -0.22 -7.15 -4.57
N GLU A 80 -1.50 -7.41 -4.38
CA GLU A 80 -2.22 -7.02 -3.17
C GLU A 80 -2.95 -8.22 -2.57
N THR A 81 -2.82 -8.38 -1.26
CA THR A 81 -3.57 -9.39 -0.49
C THR A 81 -4.81 -8.74 0.10
N LEU A 82 -5.99 -9.23 -0.30
CA LEU A 82 -7.26 -8.72 0.21
C LEU A 82 -7.42 -9.03 1.71
N ILE A 83 -7.83 -8.02 2.48
CA ILE A 83 -8.04 -8.12 3.93
C ILE A 83 -9.53 -8.04 4.26
N LEU A 84 -10.23 -7.05 3.70
CA LEU A 84 -11.62 -6.77 4.07
C LEU A 84 -12.35 -6.05 2.94
N ILE A 85 -13.61 -6.38 2.71
CA ILE A 85 -14.53 -5.60 1.87
C ILE A 85 -15.75 -5.21 2.68
N THR A 86 -16.19 -3.96 2.56
CA THR A 86 -17.43 -3.45 3.18
C THR A 86 -18.26 -2.61 2.21
N ASN A 87 -19.57 -2.59 2.40
CA ASN A 87 -20.50 -1.67 1.74
C ASN A 87 -21.08 -0.62 2.73
N GLY A 88 -20.40 -0.38 3.85
CA GLY A 88 -20.85 0.51 4.92
C GLY A 88 -21.78 -0.14 5.95
N LEU A 89 -22.53 -1.18 5.58
CA LEU A 89 -23.43 -1.89 6.50
C LEU A 89 -22.87 -3.25 6.92
N HIS A 90 -22.30 -3.98 5.96
CA HIS A 90 -21.71 -5.28 6.15
C HIS A 90 -20.24 -5.25 5.80
N ALA A 91 -19.44 -6.03 6.52
CA ALA A 91 -18.02 -6.18 6.27
C ALA A 91 -17.67 -7.68 6.26
N ARG A 92 -16.81 -8.08 5.34
CA ARG A 92 -16.31 -9.45 5.23
C ARG A 92 -14.79 -9.44 5.22
N GLY A 93 -14.19 -10.20 6.14
CA GLY A 93 -12.75 -10.41 6.20
C GLY A 93 -12.27 -11.51 5.24
N TYR A 94 -11.03 -11.37 4.77
CA TYR A 94 -10.35 -12.23 3.82
C TYR A 94 -8.87 -12.40 4.19
N GLY A 95 -8.28 -13.48 3.69
CA GLY A 95 -6.87 -13.77 3.89
C GLY A 95 -6.45 -13.95 5.36
N PRO A 96 -5.15 -13.96 5.65
CA PRO A 96 -4.62 -14.20 7.01
C PRO A 96 -5.01 -13.13 8.03
N LEU A 97 -5.14 -11.88 7.58
CA LEU A 97 -5.52 -10.74 8.43
C LEU A 97 -7.03 -10.65 8.69
N GLY A 98 -7.87 -11.26 7.84
CA GLY A 98 -9.31 -11.10 7.88
C GLY A 98 -9.98 -11.48 9.21
N GLY A 99 -9.42 -12.44 9.95
CA GLY A 99 -9.93 -12.84 11.27
C GLY A 99 -9.61 -11.85 12.40
N ARG A 100 -8.63 -10.97 12.20
CA ARG A 100 -8.21 -9.94 13.18
C ARG A 100 -8.56 -8.52 12.74
N ALA A 101 -9.00 -8.36 11.50
CA ALA A 101 -9.34 -7.09 10.90
C ALA A 101 -10.85 -6.83 10.96
N ARG A 102 -11.23 -5.59 11.26
CA ARG A 102 -12.63 -5.14 11.27
C ARG A 102 -12.71 -3.67 10.92
N MET A 103 -13.88 -3.22 10.48
CA MET A 103 -14.14 -1.78 10.35
C MET A 103 -14.17 -1.11 11.72
N ARG A 104 -13.65 0.12 11.79
CA ARG A 104 -13.86 0.98 12.96
C ARG A 104 -15.35 1.25 13.11
N ARG A 105 -15.86 1.12 14.34
CA ARG A 105 -17.24 1.46 14.66
C ARG A 105 -17.27 2.93 15.05
N GLY A 106 -18.19 3.68 14.48
CA GLY A 106 -18.31 5.11 14.74
C GLY A 106 -19.16 5.79 13.68
N HIS A 107 -18.54 6.68 12.92
CA HIS A 107 -19.22 7.50 11.92
C HIS A 107 -19.37 6.79 10.57
N ARG A 108 -20.45 7.06 9.84
CA ARG A 108 -20.72 6.45 8.51
C ARG A 108 -19.64 6.74 7.46
N LEU A 109 -18.90 7.84 7.64
CA LEU A 109 -17.79 8.23 6.77
C LEU A 109 -16.45 7.64 7.21
N ASP A 110 -16.40 6.97 8.37
CA ASP A 110 -15.17 6.37 8.87
C ASP A 110 -15.08 4.93 8.35
N ALA A 111 -14.28 4.75 7.31
CA ALA A 111 -13.95 3.45 6.72
C ALA A 111 -12.58 2.93 7.19
N SER A 112 -12.11 3.37 8.35
CA SER A 112 -10.82 2.95 8.90
C SER A 112 -10.78 1.46 9.24
N LEU A 113 -9.65 0.81 8.96
CA LEU A 113 -9.41 -0.59 9.30
C LEU A 113 -8.81 -0.70 10.70
N VAL A 114 -9.39 -1.53 11.55
CA VAL A 114 -8.85 -1.87 12.86
C VAL A 114 -8.27 -3.28 12.81
N ILE A 115 -6.98 -3.41 13.12
CA ILE A 115 -6.26 -4.69 13.20
C ILE A 115 -5.96 -4.96 14.67
N ALA A 116 -6.53 -6.04 15.21
CA ALA A 116 -6.27 -6.46 16.59
C ALA A 116 -5.05 -7.40 16.68
N GLY A 117 -4.31 -7.29 17.78
CA GLY A 117 -3.18 -8.18 18.07
C GLY A 117 -2.15 -8.16 16.94
N VAL A 118 -1.63 -6.97 16.63
CA VAL A 118 -0.69 -6.75 15.53
C VAL A 118 0.56 -7.61 15.69
N ARG A 119 1.00 -8.23 14.61
CA ARG A 119 2.15 -9.14 14.57
C ARG A 119 3.26 -8.56 13.70
N LEU A 120 4.48 -9.11 13.80
CA LEU A 120 5.64 -8.62 13.05
C LEU A 120 5.43 -8.70 11.54
N GLU A 121 4.74 -9.74 11.06
CA GLU A 121 4.39 -9.93 9.67
C GLU A 121 3.29 -8.98 9.17
N ASP A 122 2.62 -8.25 10.06
CA ASP A 122 1.60 -7.27 9.69
C ASP A 122 2.21 -5.92 9.27
N GLU A 123 3.48 -5.64 9.60
CA GLU A 123 4.18 -4.45 9.12
C GLU A 123 4.14 -4.35 7.59
N GLY A 124 3.93 -3.15 7.06
CA GLY A 124 3.95 -2.90 5.61
C GLY A 124 2.92 -1.88 5.14
N ARG A 125 2.78 -1.79 3.81
CA ARG A 125 1.90 -0.82 3.16
C ARG A 125 0.50 -1.40 2.95
N TYR A 126 -0.50 -0.58 3.18
CA TYR A 126 -1.91 -0.90 3.09
C TYR A 126 -2.62 0.09 2.17
N ARG A 127 -3.64 -0.39 1.46
CA ARG A 127 -4.46 0.43 0.58
C ARG A 127 -5.92 0.34 0.99
N CYS A 128 -6.56 1.50 1.07
CA CYS A 128 -8.01 1.66 1.13
C CYS A 128 -8.48 2.12 -0.24
N GLU A 129 -9.31 1.33 -0.89
CA GLU A 129 -9.85 1.61 -2.22
C GLU A 129 -11.37 1.73 -2.12
N LEU A 130 -11.92 2.83 -2.64
CA LEU A 130 -13.35 3.07 -2.77
C LEU A 130 -13.76 2.77 -4.21
N ILE A 131 -14.71 1.85 -4.35
CA ILE A 131 -15.21 1.36 -5.64
C ILE A 131 -16.68 1.76 -5.74
N ASN A 132 -17.02 2.67 -6.65
CA ASN A 132 -18.40 3.13 -6.87
C ASN A 132 -18.93 2.82 -8.29
N GLY A 133 -18.11 2.19 -9.15
CA GLY A 133 -18.48 1.80 -10.52
C GLY A 133 -18.38 2.93 -11.56
N ILE A 134 -17.93 4.12 -11.17
CA ILE A 134 -17.67 5.26 -12.04
C ILE A 134 -16.18 5.62 -11.97
N GLU A 135 -15.68 5.84 -10.75
CA GLU A 135 -14.30 6.23 -10.46
C GLU A 135 -13.81 5.44 -9.23
N ASP A 136 -12.62 4.83 -9.35
CA ASP A 136 -11.98 4.15 -8.23
C ASP A 136 -10.93 5.09 -7.62
N GLU A 137 -11.14 5.44 -6.36
CA GLU A 137 -10.19 6.24 -5.58
C GLU A 137 -9.48 5.37 -4.58
N SER A 138 -8.19 5.61 -4.37
CA SER A 138 -7.45 4.91 -3.32
C SER A 138 -6.50 5.81 -2.56
N VAL A 139 -6.38 5.51 -1.27
CA VAL A 139 -5.35 6.06 -0.40
C VAL A 139 -4.51 4.92 0.15
N ALA A 140 -3.21 5.16 0.31
CA ALA A 140 -2.29 4.19 0.85
C ALA A 140 -1.49 4.77 2.01
N LEU A 141 -1.17 3.93 2.98
CA LEU A 141 -0.42 4.28 4.18
C LEU A 141 0.38 3.07 4.67
N THR A 142 1.36 3.32 5.53
CA THR A 142 2.26 2.28 6.04
C THR A 142 1.98 2.05 7.52
N LEU A 143 1.80 0.80 7.93
CA LEU A 143 1.88 0.39 9.33
C LEU A 143 3.33 0.04 9.64
N SER A 144 3.93 0.74 10.60
CA SER A 144 5.30 0.51 11.07
C SER A 144 5.28 0.05 12.53
N LEU A 145 6.09 -0.94 12.86
CA LEU A 145 6.20 -1.43 14.23
C LEU A 145 7.41 -0.83 14.93
N GLU A 146 7.15 -0.23 16.09
CA GLU A 146 8.18 0.25 16.98
C GLU A 146 8.87 -0.94 17.67
N GLY A 147 10.20 -0.93 17.60
CA GLY A 147 11.05 -1.88 18.31
C GLY A 147 11.39 -1.39 19.71
N VAL A 148 11.91 -2.30 20.53
CA VAL A 148 12.53 -1.98 21.83
C VAL A 148 14.02 -2.30 21.76
N VAL A 149 14.84 -1.45 22.36
CA VAL A 149 16.28 -1.68 22.47
C VAL A 149 16.57 -2.35 23.81
N PHE A 150 17.07 -3.59 23.76
CA PHE A 150 17.56 -4.27 24.96
C PHE A 150 19.06 -3.98 25.14
N PRO A 151 19.47 -3.29 26.22
CA PRO A 151 20.88 -3.15 26.54
C PRO A 151 21.41 -4.50 27.05
N TYR A 152 22.41 -5.05 26.37
CA TYR A 152 22.94 -6.38 26.68
C TYR A 152 23.88 -6.42 27.91
N GLN A 153 23.99 -5.36 28.74
CA GLN A 153 24.96 -5.26 29.86
C GLN A 153 24.54 -5.88 31.21
N PRO A 154 25.13 -7.00 31.67
CA PRO A 154 24.96 -7.50 33.03
C PRO A 154 25.76 -6.72 34.09
N SER A 155 25.46 -7.01 35.36
CA SER A 155 26.01 -6.34 36.55
C SER A 155 27.48 -6.69 36.88
N ARG A 156 28.05 -7.75 36.28
CA ARG A 156 29.45 -8.21 36.50
C ARG A 156 30.34 -8.21 35.23
N GLY A 157 29.86 -7.62 34.12
CA GLY A 157 30.56 -7.52 32.83
C GLY A 157 29.61 -6.99 31.75
N ARG A 158 30.08 -6.54 30.58
CA ARG A 158 29.22 -5.77 29.66
C ARG A 158 28.26 -6.53 28.73
N TYR A 159 28.35 -7.83 28.51
CA TYR A 159 27.43 -8.48 27.54
C TYR A 159 26.99 -9.85 28.06
N GLN A 160 25.67 -10.06 28.25
CA GLN A 160 25.08 -11.31 28.76
C GLN A 160 24.92 -12.38 27.65
N PHE A 161 24.80 -11.93 26.40
CA PHE A 161 24.69 -12.76 25.20
C PHE A 161 25.66 -12.27 24.13
N ASN A 162 26.23 -13.18 23.34
CA ASN A 162 26.83 -12.83 22.05
C ASN A 162 25.74 -12.54 20.99
N TYR A 163 26.13 -12.07 19.78
CA TYR A 163 25.15 -11.71 18.74
C TYR A 163 24.18 -12.85 18.37
N TYR A 164 24.67 -14.10 18.28
CA TYR A 164 23.84 -15.23 17.90
C TYR A 164 22.87 -15.63 19.01
N GLU A 165 23.35 -15.66 20.25
CA GLU A 165 22.51 -15.90 21.44
C GLU A 165 21.45 -14.80 21.59
N ALA A 166 21.83 -13.54 21.36
CA ALA A 166 20.94 -12.38 21.36
C ALA A 166 19.85 -12.49 20.29
N LYS A 167 20.23 -12.84 19.06
CA LYS A 167 19.30 -13.07 17.95
C LYS A 167 18.33 -14.20 18.28
N GLN A 168 18.85 -15.32 18.78
CA GLN A 168 18.03 -16.48 19.13
C GLN A 168 17.05 -16.14 20.26
N ALA A 169 17.52 -15.50 21.34
CA ALA A 169 16.66 -15.08 22.44
C ALA A 169 15.58 -14.08 22.01
N CYS A 170 15.86 -13.23 21.01
CA CYS A 170 14.88 -12.34 20.39
C CYS A 170 13.81 -13.14 19.63
N GLU A 171 14.22 -14.10 18.80
CA GLU A 171 13.32 -14.96 18.02
C GLU A 171 12.46 -15.88 18.92
N GLU A 172 13.02 -16.39 20.02
CA GLU A 172 12.30 -17.20 21.03
C GLU A 172 11.19 -16.40 21.75
N GLN A 173 11.33 -15.09 21.78
CA GLN A 173 10.30 -14.17 22.29
C GLN A 173 9.35 -13.69 21.18
N ASP A 174 9.38 -14.33 20.00
CA ASP A 174 8.62 -13.96 18.79
C ASP A 174 8.93 -12.51 18.36
N GLY A 175 10.19 -12.12 18.56
CA GLY A 175 10.80 -10.89 18.10
C GLY A 175 11.58 -11.06 16.80
N ARG A 176 11.94 -9.95 16.16
CA ARG A 176 12.84 -9.92 15.00
C ARG A 176 13.82 -8.77 15.18
N LEU A 177 15.10 -9.02 14.86
CA LEU A 177 16.10 -7.96 14.86
C LEU A 177 15.68 -6.85 13.88
N ALA A 178 15.93 -5.60 14.30
CA ALA A 178 15.69 -4.43 13.46
C ALA A 178 16.45 -4.57 12.13
N THR A 179 15.79 -4.20 11.04
CA THR A 179 16.46 -4.09 9.73
C THR A 179 17.45 -2.92 9.75
N TYR A 180 18.37 -2.89 8.80
CA TYR A 180 19.27 -1.75 8.63
C TYR A 180 18.48 -0.42 8.53
N SER A 181 17.40 -0.39 7.77
CA SER A 181 16.55 0.81 7.64
C SER A 181 15.92 1.25 8.96
N GLN A 182 15.55 0.32 9.84
CA GLN A 182 14.94 0.61 11.14
C GLN A 182 15.96 1.14 12.18
N LEU A 183 17.27 0.93 11.97
CA LEU A 183 18.31 1.38 12.90
C LEU A 183 18.74 2.84 12.71
N TYR A 184 18.50 3.42 11.53
CA TYR A 184 18.98 4.76 11.15
C TYR A 184 17.84 5.75 10.90
N GLN A 185 16.68 5.50 11.53
CA GLN A 185 15.48 6.31 11.38
C GLN A 185 15.35 7.37 12.47
#